data_AF-A0A943PSB3-F1
#
_entry.id   AF-A0A943PSB3-F1
#
_cell.length_a   1.000
_cell.length_b   1.000
_cell.length_c   1.000
_cell.angle_alpha   90.00
_cell.angle_beta   90.00
_cell.angle_gamma   90.00
#
_symmetry.space_group_name_H-M   'P 1'
#
loop_
_entity.id
_entity.type
_entity.pdbx_description
1 polymer ?
#
loop_
_entity_poly.entity_id
_entity_poly.type
_entity_poly.pdbx_seq_one_letter_code
_entity_poly.pdbx_strand_id
1 'polypeptide(L)'
;MEIIKKKVLEKYSIEEIKNMCAEKFFNNNFKKNTHFCSDLFTFAKYFDIEQLGYTLEDFEQDYPEIVLNYKEIETVFSLYKTGKPLKFYERERNYKTGSFINSLRNGFYYNSITLLKMLDLLVINYNISDFKVEYYKEHIELYGEKEKLEKFKSKYDLKERVYFELYKNSWHLATRGLLAEYIRLKENP
;
A
#
# COMPACT_ATOMS: atom_id res chain seq x y z
N MET A 1 0.23 -24.25 6.14
CA MET A 1 -0.52 -24.57 4.90
C MET A 1 -0.59 -23.26 4.16
N GLU A 2 0.11 -23.09 3.04
CA GLU A 2 0.07 -21.79 2.36
C GLU A 2 -1.18 -21.68 1.49
N ILE A 3 -2.00 -20.70 1.84
CA ILE A 3 -3.31 -20.43 1.27
C ILE A 3 -3.19 -20.17 -0.22
N ILE A 4 -2.17 -19.42 -0.67
CA ILE A 4 -1.98 -19.11 -2.09
C ILE A 4 -1.82 -20.39 -2.93
N LYS A 5 -1.04 -21.36 -2.44
CA LYS A 5 -0.81 -22.63 -3.14
C LYS A 5 -2.12 -23.40 -3.25
N LYS A 6 -2.92 -23.42 -2.19
CA LYS A 6 -4.25 -24.04 -2.19
C LYS A 6 -5.15 -23.38 -3.24
N LYS A 7 -5.25 -22.05 -3.25
CA LYS A 7 -6.11 -21.32 -4.22
C LYS A 7 -5.68 -21.55 -5.67
N VAL A 8 -4.37 -21.66 -5.95
CA VAL A 8 -3.88 -22.04 -7.28
C VAL A 8 -4.33 -23.45 -7.65
N LEU A 9 -4.19 -24.42 -6.74
CA LEU A 9 -4.57 -25.83 -6.99
C LEU A 9 -6.09 -26.05 -7.09
N GLU A 10 -6.89 -25.17 -6.51
CA GLU A 10 -8.35 -25.17 -6.66
C GLU A 10 -8.79 -24.67 -8.05
N LYS A 11 -7.99 -23.80 -8.67
CA LYS A 11 -8.31 -23.19 -9.96
C LYS A 11 -7.66 -23.86 -11.16
N TYR A 12 -6.49 -24.45 -10.96
CA TYR A 12 -5.68 -25.04 -12.04
C TYR A 12 -5.25 -26.46 -11.67
N SER A 13 -5.27 -27.34 -12.66
CA SER A 13 -4.66 -28.66 -12.58
C SER A 13 -3.13 -28.57 -12.55
N ILE A 14 -2.49 -29.62 -12.04
CA ILE A 14 -1.01 -29.71 -11.98
C ILE A 14 -0.38 -29.57 -13.37
N GLU A 15 -1.02 -30.11 -14.41
CA GLU A 15 -0.49 -30.05 -15.78
C GLU A 15 -0.59 -28.63 -16.35
N GLU A 16 -1.68 -27.90 -16.07
CA GLU A 16 -1.81 -26.49 -16.44
C GLU A 16 -0.74 -25.64 -15.75
N ILE A 17 -0.57 -25.80 -14.44
CA ILE A 17 0.46 -25.09 -13.66
C ILE A 17 1.86 -25.36 -14.24
N LYS A 18 2.17 -26.63 -14.57
CA LYS A 18 3.45 -27.01 -15.15
C LYS A 18 3.71 -26.34 -16.50
N ASN A 19 2.67 -26.15 -17.32
CA ASN A 19 2.74 -25.49 -18.62
C ASN A 19 2.78 -23.96 -18.53
N MET A 20 2.20 -23.37 -17.48
CA MET A 20 2.21 -21.93 -17.24
C MET A 20 3.51 -21.42 -16.60
N CYS A 21 4.16 -22.25 -15.80
CA CYS A 21 5.29 -21.85 -14.96
C CYS A 21 6.64 -22.27 -15.51
N ALA A 22 7.69 -21.54 -15.12
CA ALA A 22 9.06 -22.03 -15.31
C ALA A 22 9.29 -23.30 -14.48
N GLU A 23 10.03 -24.26 -15.01
CA GLU A 23 10.25 -25.57 -14.38
C GLU A 23 10.76 -25.46 -12.95
N LYS A 24 11.73 -24.57 -12.69
CA LYS A 24 12.27 -24.33 -11.34
C LYS A 24 11.18 -23.85 -10.37
N PHE A 25 10.31 -22.96 -10.80
CA PHE A 25 9.21 -22.47 -9.96
C PHE A 25 8.20 -23.58 -9.68
N PHE A 26 7.82 -24.36 -10.69
CA PHE A 26 6.93 -25.51 -10.52
C PHE A 26 7.53 -26.52 -9.53
N ASN A 27 8.79 -26.90 -9.76
CA ASN A 27 9.48 -27.88 -8.93
C ASN A 27 9.63 -27.45 -7.48
N ASN A 28 9.79 -26.16 -7.20
CA ASN A 28 9.91 -25.66 -5.84
C ASN A 28 8.57 -25.53 -5.11
N ASN A 29 7.47 -25.22 -5.83
CA ASN A 29 6.21 -24.86 -5.17
C ASN A 29 5.12 -25.94 -5.27
N PHE A 30 5.10 -26.76 -6.33
CA PHE A 30 3.98 -27.66 -6.64
C PHE A 30 4.34 -29.14 -6.73
N LYS A 31 5.63 -29.51 -6.71
CA LYS A 31 6.04 -30.91 -6.66
C LYS A 31 5.63 -31.55 -5.32
N LYS A 32 5.37 -32.86 -5.31
CA LYS A 32 5.01 -33.59 -4.08
C LYS A 32 6.05 -33.34 -2.97
N ASN A 33 5.57 -33.11 -1.75
CA ASN A 33 6.36 -32.89 -0.53
C ASN A 33 7.28 -31.66 -0.56
N THR A 34 7.02 -30.66 -1.42
CA THR A 34 7.76 -29.40 -1.33
C THR A 34 7.15 -28.48 -0.30
N HIS A 35 8.02 -28.00 0.59
CA HIS A 35 7.75 -26.82 1.39
C HIS A 35 7.80 -25.59 0.49
N PHE A 36 6.83 -24.71 0.68
CA PHE A 36 6.76 -23.44 -0.02
C PHE A 36 7.92 -22.54 0.31
N CYS A 37 8.35 -21.81 -0.71
CA CYS A 37 9.60 -21.08 -0.66
C CYS A 37 9.55 -19.77 -1.47
N SER A 38 8.47 -19.50 -2.20
CA SER A 38 8.43 -18.36 -3.11
C SER A 38 7.61 -17.21 -2.55
N ASP A 39 8.18 -16.00 -2.64
CA ASP A 39 7.49 -14.74 -2.34
C ASP A 39 6.26 -14.54 -3.23
N LEU A 40 5.29 -13.76 -2.75
CA LEU A 40 4.05 -13.46 -3.48
C LEU A 40 4.33 -12.89 -4.88
N PHE A 41 5.29 -11.96 -5.00
CA PHE A 41 5.62 -11.38 -6.31
C PHE A 41 6.18 -12.40 -7.30
N THR A 42 6.64 -13.56 -6.85
CA THR A 42 7.07 -14.63 -7.76
C THR A 42 5.86 -15.43 -8.26
N PHE A 43 4.87 -15.68 -7.40
CA PHE A 43 3.58 -16.25 -7.81
C PHE A 43 2.85 -15.36 -8.81
N ALA A 44 2.80 -14.05 -8.51
CA ALA A 44 2.12 -13.05 -9.31
C ALA A 44 2.71 -12.88 -10.73
N LYS A 45 3.88 -13.45 -11.03
CA LYS A 45 4.41 -13.52 -12.41
C LYS A 45 3.69 -14.54 -13.28
N TYR A 46 3.11 -15.57 -12.67
CA TYR A 46 2.50 -16.69 -13.36
C TYR A 46 0.98 -16.74 -13.19
N PHE A 47 0.48 -16.20 -12.07
CA PHE A 47 -0.94 -16.22 -11.75
C PHE A 47 -1.45 -14.82 -11.45
N ASP A 48 -2.67 -14.55 -11.91
CA ASP A 48 -3.41 -13.36 -11.52
C ASP A 48 -3.93 -13.55 -10.08
N ILE A 49 -3.30 -12.83 -9.14
CA ILE A 49 -3.59 -12.96 -7.71
C ILE A 49 -5.02 -12.52 -7.37
N GLU A 50 -5.56 -11.54 -8.09
CA GLU A 50 -6.92 -11.05 -7.86
C GLU A 50 -7.94 -12.08 -8.33
N GLN A 51 -7.72 -12.69 -9.49
CA GLN A 51 -8.59 -13.75 -10.00
C GLN A 51 -8.52 -15.06 -9.19
N LEU A 52 -7.49 -15.25 -8.37
CA LEU A 52 -7.43 -16.32 -7.38
C LEU A 52 -8.27 -16.00 -6.14
N GLY A 53 -8.78 -14.77 -6.01
CA GLY A 53 -9.45 -14.30 -4.80
C GLY A 53 -8.51 -14.27 -3.60
N TYR A 54 -7.20 -14.13 -3.81
CA TYR A 54 -6.22 -14.10 -2.74
C TYR A 54 -6.15 -12.68 -2.13
N THR A 55 -6.41 -12.61 -0.84
CA THR A 55 -6.66 -11.36 -0.11
C THR A 55 -5.43 -10.91 0.69
N LEU A 56 -5.51 -9.71 1.27
CA LEU A 56 -4.48 -9.24 2.19
C LEU A 56 -4.42 -10.12 3.44
N GLU A 57 -5.58 -10.54 3.96
CA GLU A 57 -5.67 -11.41 5.13
C GLU A 57 -5.04 -12.78 4.87
N ASP A 58 -5.14 -13.31 3.64
CA ASP A 58 -4.43 -14.52 3.24
C ASP A 58 -2.92 -14.29 3.16
N PHE A 59 -2.51 -13.14 2.61
CA PHE A 59 -1.10 -12.74 2.52
C PHE A 59 -0.45 -12.61 3.90
N GLU A 60 -1.15 -12.02 4.86
CA GLU A 60 -0.66 -11.85 6.22
C GLU A 60 -0.45 -13.19 6.93
N GLN A 61 -1.29 -14.19 6.61
CA GLN A 61 -1.16 -15.55 7.13
C GLN A 61 -0.04 -16.35 6.46
N ASP A 62 0.12 -16.22 5.15
CA ASP A 62 1.16 -16.95 4.40
C ASP A 62 2.56 -16.39 4.62
N TYR A 63 2.69 -15.08 4.87
CA TYR A 63 3.97 -14.38 4.98
C TYR A 63 4.10 -13.54 6.26
N PRO A 64 3.94 -14.13 7.46
CA PRO A 64 3.92 -13.39 8.72
C PRO A 64 5.22 -12.60 8.97
N GLU A 65 6.37 -13.12 8.52
CA GLU A 65 7.65 -12.43 8.62
C GLU A 65 7.72 -11.15 7.77
N ILE A 66 6.99 -11.08 6.66
CA ILE A 66 6.89 -9.87 5.85
C ILE A 66 6.03 -8.85 6.60
N VAL A 67 4.88 -9.27 7.14
CA VAL A 67 3.98 -8.40 7.92
C VAL A 67 4.70 -7.74 9.09
N LEU A 68 5.51 -8.52 9.82
CA LEU A 68 6.30 -8.00 10.94
C LEU A 68 7.34 -6.96 10.53
N ASN A 69 7.78 -6.97 9.27
CA ASN A 69 8.82 -6.08 8.77
C ASN A 69 8.30 -4.78 8.16
N TYR A 70 7.02 -4.70 7.79
CA TYR A 70 6.46 -3.55 7.07
C TYR A 70 5.23 -2.98 7.75
N LYS A 71 5.28 -1.70 8.16
CA LYS A 71 4.09 -0.98 8.65
C LYS A 71 3.08 -0.71 7.54
N GLU A 72 3.54 -0.47 6.31
CA GLU A 72 2.68 -0.16 5.17
C GLU A 72 2.35 -1.42 4.36
N ILE A 73 1.81 -2.44 5.04
CA ILE A 73 1.64 -3.80 4.49
C ILE A 73 0.67 -3.84 3.29
N GLU A 74 -0.38 -3.02 3.30
CA GLU A 74 -1.33 -2.89 2.18
C GLU A 74 -0.65 -2.44 0.89
N THR A 75 0.27 -1.46 1.00
CA THR A 75 1.06 -1.01 -0.15
C THR A 75 2.00 -2.13 -0.62
N VAL A 76 2.66 -2.84 0.30
CA VAL A 76 3.53 -3.97 -0.04
C VAL A 76 2.76 -5.07 -0.77
N PHE A 77 1.60 -5.45 -0.26
CA PHE A 77 0.73 -6.45 -0.87
C PHE A 77 0.30 -6.03 -2.27
N SER A 78 -0.22 -4.80 -2.42
CA SER A 78 -0.64 -4.24 -3.71
C SER A 78 0.49 -4.30 -4.76
N LEU A 79 1.71 -3.96 -4.37
CA LEU A 79 2.87 -4.01 -5.26
C LEU A 79 3.30 -5.45 -5.59
N TYR A 80 3.35 -6.35 -4.60
CA TYR A 80 3.70 -7.74 -4.84
C TYR A 80 2.73 -8.46 -5.75
N LYS A 81 1.43 -8.13 -5.70
CA LYS A 81 0.43 -8.65 -6.65
C LYS A 81 0.74 -8.36 -8.11
N THR A 82 1.59 -7.38 -8.43
CA THR A 82 1.94 -7.09 -9.84
C THR A 82 3.10 -7.93 -10.37
N GLY A 83 3.61 -8.90 -9.60
CA GLY A 83 4.70 -9.77 -10.06
C GLY A 83 6.10 -9.15 -9.96
N LYS A 84 6.24 -8.00 -9.28
CA LYS A 84 7.49 -7.22 -9.22
C LYS A 84 7.97 -7.05 -7.78
N PRO A 85 9.28 -7.21 -7.51
CA PRO A 85 9.84 -6.96 -6.18
C PRO A 85 9.88 -5.45 -5.88
N LEU A 86 9.88 -5.02 -4.62
CA LEU A 86 9.87 -3.60 -4.24
C LEU A 86 11.02 -2.77 -4.86
N LYS A 87 12.22 -3.37 -4.98
CA LYS A 87 13.38 -2.74 -5.63
C LYS A 87 13.16 -2.39 -7.11
N PHE A 88 12.17 -3.01 -7.76
CA PHE A 88 11.80 -2.66 -9.13
C PHE A 88 11.30 -1.21 -9.20
N TYR A 89 10.35 -0.84 -8.34
CA TYR A 89 9.71 0.48 -8.37
C TYR A 89 10.70 1.59 -8.03
N GLU A 90 11.62 1.35 -7.09
CA GLU A 90 12.71 2.30 -6.81
C GLU A 90 13.53 2.62 -8.06
N ARG A 91 13.91 1.60 -8.83
CA ARG A 91 14.66 1.79 -10.07
C ARG A 91 13.84 2.47 -11.15
N GLU A 92 12.60 2.01 -11.34
CA GLU A 92 11.69 2.56 -12.35
C GLU A 92 11.45 4.06 -12.16
N ARG A 93 11.36 4.53 -10.91
CA ARG A 93 11.08 5.94 -10.58
C ARG A 93 12.35 6.76 -10.29
N ASN A 94 13.54 6.23 -10.60
CA ASN A 94 14.83 6.85 -10.26
C ASN A 94 14.90 7.32 -8.80
N TYR A 95 14.41 6.46 -7.91
CA TYR A 95 14.36 6.71 -6.48
C TYR A 95 15.63 6.20 -5.81
N LYS A 96 16.04 6.84 -4.71
CA LYS A 96 17.22 6.40 -3.97
C LYS A 96 17.00 4.98 -3.46
N THR A 97 17.91 4.07 -3.83
CA THR A 97 17.88 2.67 -3.44
C THR A 97 17.67 2.50 -1.93
N GLY A 98 16.69 1.68 -1.56
CA GLY A 98 16.31 1.37 -0.18
C GLY A 98 15.46 2.45 0.51
N SER A 99 15.34 3.66 -0.04
CA SER A 99 14.60 4.75 0.61
C SER A 99 13.09 4.51 0.61
N PHE A 100 12.53 3.95 -0.46
CA PHE A 100 11.12 3.62 -0.52
C PHE A 100 10.83 2.43 0.39
N ILE A 101 11.67 1.40 0.31
CA ILE A 101 11.56 0.21 1.16
C ILE A 101 11.61 0.61 2.64
N ASN A 102 12.52 1.49 3.04
CA ASN A 102 12.59 1.98 4.41
C ASN A 102 11.34 2.75 4.83
N SER A 103 10.70 3.49 3.91
CA SER A 103 9.45 4.18 4.21
C SER A 103 8.31 3.19 4.43
N LEU A 104 8.23 2.12 3.62
CA LEU A 104 7.26 1.04 3.83
C LEU A 104 7.49 0.31 5.18
N ARG A 105 8.75 0.16 5.60
CA ARG A 105 9.12 -0.45 6.88
C ARG A 105 8.74 0.40 8.08
N ASN A 106 9.07 1.69 8.02
CA ASN A 106 8.97 2.59 9.17
C ASN A 106 7.62 3.30 9.29
N GLY A 107 6.80 3.25 8.23
CA GLY A 107 5.57 4.01 8.10
C GLY A 107 5.77 5.30 7.30
N PHE A 108 4.72 5.77 6.66
CA PHE A 108 4.74 7.01 5.91
C PHE A 108 4.82 8.23 6.82
N TYR A 109 5.73 9.15 6.46
CA TYR A 109 5.78 10.47 7.07
C TYR A 109 4.93 11.44 6.23
N TYR A 110 3.70 11.68 6.69
CA TYR A 110 2.64 12.29 5.88
C TYR A 110 2.85 13.75 5.50
N ASN A 111 3.65 14.50 6.27
CA ASN A 111 4.04 15.87 5.91
C ASN A 111 5.22 15.94 4.92
N SER A 112 5.78 14.81 4.50
CA SER A 112 6.95 14.76 3.61
C SER A 112 6.57 14.89 2.14
N ILE A 113 7.49 15.41 1.32
CA ILE A 113 7.40 15.35 -0.14
C ILE A 113 8.23 14.20 -0.75
N THR A 114 8.92 13.43 0.09
CA THR A 114 9.90 12.42 -0.34
C THR A 114 9.24 11.36 -1.23
N LEU A 115 8.01 10.94 -0.94
CA LEU A 115 7.32 9.86 -1.66
C LEU A 115 6.41 10.31 -2.80
N LEU A 116 6.40 11.60 -3.18
CA LEU A 116 5.49 12.09 -4.22
C LEU A 116 5.67 11.40 -5.58
N LYS A 117 6.89 10.95 -5.91
CA LYS A 117 7.16 10.17 -7.13
C LYS A 117 6.59 8.75 -7.11
N MET A 118 6.10 8.28 -5.97
CA MET A 118 5.52 6.96 -5.75
C MET A 118 4.02 7.04 -5.45
N LEU A 119 3.42 8.24 -5.49
CA LEU A 119 2.09 8.52 -4.93
C LEU A 119 1.00 7.58 -5.47
N ASP A 120 1.06 7.28 -6.77
CA ASP A 120 0.12 6.41 -7.48
C ASP A 120 0.23 4.92 -7.08
N LEU A 121 1.35 4.53 -6.49
CA LEU A 121 1.60 3.17 -6.01
C LEU A 121 1.18 2.96 -4.55
N LEU A 122 0.95 4.03 -3.80
CA LEU A 122 0.67 3.94 -2.36
C LEU A 122 -0.78 3.58 -2.10
N VAL A 123 -0.99 2.78 -1.06
CA VAL A 123 -2.30 2.55 -0.45
C VAL A 123 -2.30 3.28 0.88
N ILE A 124 -3.03 4.40 0.96
CA ILE A 124 -3.20 5.19 2.18
C ILE A 124 -4.69 5.24 2.50
N ASN A 125 -5.09 4.55 3.56
CA ASN A 125 -6.48 4.58 4.03
C ASN A 125 -6.74 5.86 4.81
N TYR A 126 -7.55 6.74 4.23
CA TYR A 126 -7.99 7.98 4.86
C TYR A 126 -9.51 8.12 4.85
N ASN A 127 -10.01 8.91 5.81
CA ASN A 127 -11.40 9.30 5.87
C ASN A 127 -11.47 10.81 6.15
N ILE A 128 -12.04 11.53 5.19
CA ILE A 128 -12.29 12.99 5.27
C ILE A 128 -13.76 13.32 5.08
N SER A 129 -14.66 12.33 5.13
CA SER A 129 -16.11 12.52 4.93
C SER A 129 -16.75 13.47 5.95
N ASP A 130 -16.14 13.61 7.13
CA ASP A 130 -16.56 14.54 8.18
C ASP A 130 -16.16 16.01 7.91
N PHE A 131 -15.38 16.28 6.86
CA PHE A 131 -14.78 17.59 6.63
C PHE A 131 -15.24 18.20 5.30
N LYS A 132 -15.43 19.52 5.31
CA LYS A 132 -15.40 20.30 4.07
C LYS A 132 -13.94 20.48 3.67
N VAL A 133 -13.60 20.13 2.44
CA VAL A 133 -12.24 20.24 1.92
C VAL A 133 -12.12 21.43 0.99
N GLU A 134 -11.07 22.23 1.18
CA GLU A 134 -10.67 23.27 0.25
C GLU A 134 -9.25 22.99 -0.27
N TYR A 135 -9.09 23.09 -1.58
CA TYR A 135 -7.83 22.76 -2.26
C TYR A 135 -7.09 24.03 -2.64
N TYR A 136 -5.86 24.16 -2.15
CA TYR A 136 -4.94 25.21 -2.54
C TYR A 136 -3.80 24.61 -3.38
N LYS A 137 -2.94 25.46 -3.94
CA LYS A 137 -1.83 25.02 -4.80
C LYS A 137 -0.82 24.14 -4.07
N GLU A 138 -0.52 24.44 -2.81
CA GLU A 138 0.57 23.81 -2.04
C GLU A 138 0.08 22.96 -0.87
N HIS A 139 -1.21 23.04 -0.54
CA HIS A 139 -1.82 22.39 0.61
C HIS A 139 -3.31 22.15 0.38
N ILE A 140 -3.93 21.41 1.29
CA ILE A 140 -5.38 21.32 1.43
C ILE A 140 -5.76 21.84 2.82
N GLU A 141 -7.01 22.26 2.96
CA GLU A 141 -7.58 22.64 4.26
C GLU A 141 -8.83 21.82 4.53
N LEU A 142 -8.87 21.21 5.71
CA LEU A 142 -10.00 20.45 6.21
C LEU A 142 -10.76 21.30 7.23
N TYR A 143 -12.02 21.61 6.98
CA TYR A 143 -12.89 22.38 7.85
C TYR A 143 -13.93 21.46 8.52
N GLY A 144 -14.13 21.60 9.83
CA GLY A 144 -15.10 20.76 10.56
C GLY A 144 -15.02 20.93 12.07
N GLU A 145 -15.52 19.94 12.80
CA GLU A 145 -15.47 19.91 14.27
C GLU A 145 -14.02 19.80 14.77
N LYS A 146 -13.65 20.63 15.76
CA LYS A 146 -12.30 20.66 16.33
C LYS A 146 -11.81 19.28 16.77
N GLU A 147 -12.65 18.51 17.46
CA GLU A 147 -12.26 17.20 17.98
C GLU A 147 -11.95 16.20 16.87
N LYS A 148 -12.76 16.19 15.79
CA LYS A 148 -12.52 15.34 14.62
C LYS A 148 -11.22 15.73 13.90
N LEU A 149 -10.95 17.03 13.78
CA LEU A 149 -9.69 17.54 13.20
C LEU A 149 -8.47 17.15 14.02
N GLU A 150 -8.53 17.24 15.36
CA GLU A 150 -7.44 16.83 16.26
C GLU A 150 -7.20 15.31 16.19
N LYS A 151 -8.27 14.51 16.12
CA LYS A 151 -8.17 13.05 15.89
C LYS A 151 -7.51 12.73 14.55
N PHE A 152 -7.91 13.40 13.48
CA PHE A 152 -7.31 13.24 12.15
C PHE A 152 -5.83 13.62 12.18
N LYS A 153 -5.49 14.79 12.75
CA LYS A 153 -4.12 15.26 12.95
C LYS A 153 -3.27 14.21 13.69
N SER A 154 -3.78 13.68 14.80
CA SER A 154 -3.08 12.68 15.61
C SER A 154 -2.89 11.36 14.87
N LYS A 155 -3.89 10.90 14.12
CA LYS A 155 -3.82 9.63 13.37
C LYS A 155 -2.70 9.64 12.31
N TYR A 156 -2.50 10.76 11.64
CA TYR A 156 -1.51 10.92 10.57
C TYR A 156 -0.24 11.66 11.02
N ASP A 157 -0.07 11.89 12.32
CA ASP A 157 1.06 12.63 12.91
C ASP A 157 1.35 13.98 12.19
N LEU A 158 0.28 14.73 11.90
CA LEU A 158 0.38 16.00 11.17
C LEU A 158 0.96 17.10 12.07
N LYS A 159 1.90 17.86 11.52
CA LYS A 159 2.62 18.93 12.24
C LYS A 159 1.82 20.21 12.43
N GLU A 160 0.92 20.50 11.50
CA GLU A 160 0.11 21.71 11.51
C GLU A 160 -0.90 21.71 12.66
N ARG A 161 -1.19 22.90 13.19
CA ARG A 161 -2.14 23.06 14.31
C ARG A 161 -3.56 23.19 13.78
N VAL A 162 -4.52 22.66 14.54
CA VAL A 162 -5.93 22.98 14.35
C VAL A 162 -6.17 24.42 14.83
N TYR A 163 -6.60 25.31 13.94
CA TYR A 163 -6.88 26.71 14.27
C TYR A 163 -8.31 27.11 13.91
N PHE A 164 -8.85 28.08 14.63
CA PHE A 164 -10.17 28.65 14.36
C PHE A 164 -10.03 29.79 13.35
N GLU A 165 -10.63 29.64 12.18
CA GLU A 165 -10.65 30.66 11.13
C GLU A 165 -11.83 31.61 11.39
N LEU A 166 -11.51 32.84 11.80
CA LEU A 166 -12.49 33.86 12.20
C LEU A 166 -13.42 34.24 11.05
N TYR A 167 -12.88 34.40 9.83
CA TYR A 167 -13.68 34.85 8.69
C TYR A 167 -14.70 33.80 8.22
N LYS A 168 -14.40 32.52 8.47
CA LYS A 168 -15.28 31.39 8.14
C LYS A 168 -16.06 30.87 9.34
N ASN A 169 -15.81 31.41 10.54
CA ASN A 169 -16.39 30.99 11.81
C ASN A 169 -16.31 29.45 12.00
N SER A 170 -15.15 28.85 11.68
CA SER A 170 -14.97 27.39 11.67
C SER A 170 -13.57 26.98 12.13
N TRP A 171 -13.47 25.83 12.79
CA TRP A 171 -12.19 25.16 12.96
C TRP A 171 -11.74 24.55 11.65
N HIS A 172 -10.43 24.54 11.43
CA HIS A 172 -9.84 23.90 10.27
C HIS A 172 -8.40 23.44 10.55
N LEU A 173 -7.89 22.57 9.68
CA LEU A 173 -6.54 22.04 9.67
C LEU A 173 -5.98 22.13 8.26
N ALA A 174 -4.94 22.94 8.07
CA ALA A 174 -4.16 22.95 6.84
C ALA A 174 -3.16 21.80 6.84
N THR A 175 -3.03 21.07 5.73
CA THR A 175 -2.01 20.01 5.60
C THR A 175 -1.40 20.00 4.21
N ARG A 176 -0.10 19.70 4.14
CA ARG A 176 0.70 19.62 2.92
C ARG A 176 1.58 18.38 2.91
N GLY A 177 2.15 18.06 1.77
CA GLY A 177 3.02 16.89 1.60
C GLY A 177 2.23 15.65 1.18
N LEU A 178 2.75 14.48 1.54
CA LEU A 178 2.29 13.19 1.03
C LEU A 178 0.78 12.98 1.18
N LEU A 179 0.22 13.19 2.37
CA LEU A 179 -1.22 12.94 2.59
C LEU A 179 -2.08 13.92 1.80
N ALA A 180 -1.71 15.20 1.78
CA ALA A 180 -2.44 16.23 1.07
C ALA A 180 -2.46 15.97 -0.44
N GLU A 181 -1.30 15.61 -1.01
CA GLU A 181 -1.19 15.27 -2.43
C GLU A 181 -1.91 13.96 -2.75
N TYR A 182 -1.90 12.98 -1.84
CA TYR A 182 -2.65 11.74 -2.02
C TYR A 182 -4.16 11.99 -2.05
N ILE A 183 -4.67 12.78 -1.11
CA ILE A 183 -6.09 13.18 -1.07
C ILE A 183 -6.45 13.95 -2.34
N ARG A 184 -5.60 14.88 -2.78
CA ARG A 184 -5.82 15.63 -4.04
C ARG A 184 -5.96 14.69 -5.23
N LEU A 185 -5.04 13.74 -5.38
CA LEU A 185 -5.05 12.77 -6.48
C LEU A 185 -6.32 11.91 -6.50
N LYS A 186 -6.87 11.57 -5.33
CA LYS A 186 -8.00 10.64 -5.19
C LYS A 186 -9.37 11.30 -5.24
N GLU A 187 -9.50 12.52 -4.73
CA GLU A 187 -10.78 13.22 -4.59
C GLU A 187 -10.99 14.33 -5.63
N ASN A 188 -9.91 14.80 -6.27
CA ASN A 188 -9.95 15.86 -7.27
C ASN A 188 -9.00 15.56 -8.45
N PRO A 189 -9.27 14.47 -9.22
CA PRO A 189 -8.41 14.00 -10.31
C PRO A 189 -8.37 14.94 -11.53
#